data_AF-A0A4R0MYU0-F1
#
_entry.id   AF-A0A4R0MYU0-F1
#
_cell.length_a   1.000
_cell.length_b   1.000
_cell.length_c   1.000
_cell.angle_alpha   90.00
_cell.angle_beta   90.00
_cell.angle_gamma   90.00
#
_symmetry.space_group_name_H-M   'P 1'
#
loop_
_entity.id
_entity.type
_entity.pdbx_description
1 polymer ?
#
loop_
_entity_poly.entity_id
_entity_poly.type
_entity_poly.pdbx_seq_one_letter_code
_entity_poly.pdbx_strand_id
1 'polypeptide(L)'
;MKKLLLSLVLVAGLAFAANAQQGGGGQRRPQATPEERVKQLDEKVKLTDEQKTKATAVYAEAAEAQKKMREEMMAGGGTPDRAAMMEKMTKMTAETDTKLNAIFTAEQKTAYKTWQDEVKAAREKAMKERQAGGGGK
;
A
#
# COMPACT_ATOMS: atom_id res chain seq x y z
N MET A 1 -64.42 -22.04 3.47
CA MET A 1 -63.96 -21.64 4.82
C MET A 1 -62.47 -21.40 4.71
N LYS A 2 -61.98 -20.15 4.55
CA LYS A 2 -61.75 -19.17 5.62
C LYS A 2 -61.01 -19.85 6.77
N LYS A 3 -59.68 -19.76 6.82
CA LYS A 3 -58.89 -18.84 7.68
C LYS A 3 -57.45 -19.40 7.62
N LEU A 4 -56.34 -18.68 7.66
CA LEU A 4 -56.00 -17.27 7.83
C LEU A 4 -54.55 -17.14 7.34
N LEU A 5 -54.28 -16.06 6.62
CA LEU A 5 -52.95 -15.50 6.41
C LEU A 5 -52.27 -15.27 7.78
N LEU A 6 -51.01 -15.66 7.90
CA LEU A 6 -50.14 -15.15 8.96
C LEU A 6 -48.76 -14.87 8.37
N SER A 7 -48.74 -13.81 7.56
CA SER A 7 -47.56 -13.06 7.15
C SER A 7 -46.88 -12.48 8.38
N LEU A 8 -45.73 -13.05 8.76
CA LEU A 8 -44.85 -12.50 9.78
C LEU A 8 -43.58 -12.02 9.07
N VAL A 9 -43.70 -10.86 8.45
CA VAL A 9 -42.56 -10.05 8.03
C VAL A 9 -41.94 -9.49 9.31
N LEU A 10 -40.92 -10.18 9.82
CA LEU A 10 -40.01 -9.62 10.82
C LEU A 10 -38.76 -9.15 10.09
N VAL A 11 -38.75 -7.87 9.71
CA VAL A 11 -37.52 -7.15 9.38
C VAL A 11 -36.80 -6.91 10.71
N ALA A 12 -35.83 -7.76 11.00
CA ALA A 12 -34.69 -7.45 11.88
C ALA A 12 -33.46 -7.69 11.00
N GLY A 13 -32.78 -6.65 10.51
CA GLY A 13 -32.13 -5.67 11.35
C GLY A 13 -30.70 -6.16 11.60
N LEU A 14 -29.82 -5.85 10.64
CA LEU A 14 -28.37 -5.71 10.75
C LEU A 14 -27.70 -6.26 12.01
N ALA A 15 -27.03 -7.41 11.88
CA ALA A 15 -25.89 -7.75 12.74
C ALA A 15 -24.92 -8.72 12.03
N PHE A 16 -24.42 -8.35 10.85
CA PHE A 16 -23.12 -8.89 10.39
C PHE A 16 -22.00 -8.07 11.01
N ALA A 17 -21.85 -8.19 12.33
CA ALA A 17 -20.69 -7.73 13.06
C ALA A 17 -20.14 -8.92 13.84
N ALA A 18 -19.41 -9.80 13.17
CA ALA A 18 -18.60 -10.82 13.84
C ALA A 18 -17.57 -11.39 12.86
N ASN A 19 -16.44 -10.69 12.72
CA ASN A 19 -15.08 -11.26 12.60
C ASN A 19 -14.00 -10.16 12.46
N ALA A 20 -14.23 -8.98 13.06
CA ALA A 20 -13.21 -7.92 13.12
C ALA A 20 -12.34 -7.99 14.38
N GLN A 21 -12.54 -8.96 15.27
CA GLN A 21 -11.78 -9.00 16.52
C GLN A 21 -11.72 -10.40 17.14
N GLN A 22 -10.89 -11.28 16.58
CA GLN A 22 -10.41 -12.44 17.34
C GLN A 22 -9.07 -12.90 16.76
N GLY A 23 -7.99 -12.70 17.53
CA GLY A 23 -6.66 -13.26 17.24
C GLY A 23 -5.56 -12.21 17.10
N GLY A 24 -4.84 -11.97 18.20
CA GLY A 24 -3.59 -11.22 18.19
C GLY A 24 -2.60 -11.84 17.20
N GLY A 25 -2.17 -11.04 16.23
CA GLY A 25 -1.32 -11.47 15.13
C GLY A 25 -1.64 -10.56 13.96
N GLY A 26 -1.08 -9.35 13.96
CA GLY A 26 -1.32 -8.36 12.92
C GLY A 26 -1.09 -9.00 11.55
N GLN A 27 -2.18 -9.30 10.84
CA GLN A 27 -2.16 -9.84 9.50
C GLN A 27 -1.42 -8.81 8.65
N ARG A 28 -0.11 -9.04 8.44
CA ARG A 28 0.70 -8.23 7.54
C ARG A 28 -0.02 -8.34 6.21
N ARG A 29 -0.60 -7.22 5.74
CA ARG A 29 -1.19 -7.20 4.41
C ARG A 29 -0.10 -7.70 3.44
N PRO A 30 -0.41 -8.67 2.57
CA PRO A 30 0.55 -9.12 1.59
C PRO A 30 1.08 -7.89 0.84
N GLN A 31 2.39 -7.83 0.62
CA GLN A 31 2.93 -6.77 -0.23
C GLN A 31 2.37 -6.95 -1.64
N ALA A 32 1.98 -5.84 -2.25
CA ALA A 32 1.59 -5.84 -3.66
C ALA A 32 2.70 -6.43 -4.51
N THR A 33 2.33 -7.33 -5.41
CA THR A 33 3.20 -7.93 -6.42
C THR A 33 3.77 -6.85 -7.36
N PRO A 34 4.90 -7.11 -8.04
CA PRO A 34 5.42 -6.20 -9.06
C PRO A 34 4.36 -5.82 -10.11
N GLU A 35 3.55 -6.79 -10.55
CA GLU A 35 2.51 -6.60 -11.55
C GLU A 35 1.37 -5.71 -11.04
N GLU A 36 0.94 -5.88 -9.79
CA GLU A 36 -0.06 -5.00 -9.16
C GLU A 36 0.46 -3.57 -9.02
N ARG A 37 1.75 -3.40 -8.69
CA ARG A 37 2.37 -2.06 -8.65
C ARG A 37 2.43 -1.43 -10.03
N VAL A 38 2.76 -2.18 -11.08
CA VAL A 38 2.72 -1.68 -12.46
C VAL A 38 1.30 -1.29 -12.86
N LYS A 39 0.27 -2.05 -12.49
CA LYS A 39 -1.13 -1.67 -12.75
C LYS A 39 -1.48 -0.32 -12.12
N GLN A 40 -1.13 -0.12 -10.85
CA GLN A 40 -1.36 1.15 -10.17
C GLN A 40 -0.59 2.31 -10.83
N LEU A 41 0.66 2.07 -11.23
CA LEU A 41 1.47 3.05 -11.92
C LEU A 41 0.86 3.40 -13.29
N ASP A 42 0.44 2.40 -14.06
CA ASP A 42 -0.19 2.54 -15.37
C ASP A 42 -1.48 3.37 -15.31
N GLU A 43 -2.28 3.20 -14.26
CA GLU A 43 -3.47 4.03 -14.05
C GLU A 43 -3.14 5.52 -13.96
N LYS A 44 -1.95 5.88 -13.46
CA LYS A 44 -1.51 7.26 -13.24
C LYS A 44 -0.73 7.86 -14.41
N VAL A 45 0.17 7.09 -15.00
CA VAL A 45 1.09 7.62 -16.03
C VAL A 45 0.85 7.03 -17.42
N LYS A 46 -0.08 6.08 -17.60
CA LYS A 46 -0.43 5.47 -18.90
C LYS A 46 0.81 4.94 -19.62
N LEU A 47 1.31 3.81 -19.14
CA LEU A 47 2.50 3.13 -19.65
C LEU A 47 2.20 2.40 -20.97
N THR A 48 3.19 2.36 -21.86
CA THR A 48 3.20 1.42 -22.99
C THR A 48 3.53 0.00 -22.52
N ASP A 49 3.26 -1.01 -23.34
CA ASP A 49 3.55 -2.41 -22.98
C ASP A 49 5.04 -2.68 -22.73
N GLU A 50 5.91 -2.02 -23.49
CA GLU A 50 7.36 -2.06 -23.25
C GLU A 50 7.73 -1.44 -21.90
N GLN A 51 7.12 -0.31 -21.55
CA GLN A 51 7.35 0.35 -20.27
C GLN A 51 6.80 -0.47 -19.11
N LYS A 52 5.65 -1.15 -19.26
CA LYS A 52 5.11 -2.09 -18.27
C LYS A 52 6.07 -3.22 -17.99
N THR A 53 6.68 -3.79 -19.03
CA THR A 53 7.67 -4.86 -18.90
C THR A 53 8.90 -4.38 -18.11
N LYS A 54 9.44 -3.20 -18.46
CA LYS A 54 10.59 -2.60 -17.76
C LYS A 54 10.23 -2.23 -16.31
N ALA A 55 9.07 -1.64 -16.07
CA ALA A 55 8.60 -1.27 -14.74
C ALA A 55 8.40 -2.51 -13.84
N THR A 56 7.93 -3.63 -14.42
CA THR A 56 7.80 -4.90 -13.69
C THR A 56 9.15 -5.39 -13.20
N ALA A 57 10.18 -5.36 -14.04
CA ALA A 57 11.54 -5.71 -13.65
C ALA A 57 12.10 -4.79 -12.55
N VAL A 58 11.86 -3.47 -12.65
CA VAL A 58 12.26 -2.51 -11.61
C VAL A 58 11.58 -2.80 -10.28
N TYR A 59 10.27 -3.08 -10.28
CA TYR A 59 9.56 -3.42 -9.04
C TYR A 59 9.91 -4.79 -8.49
N ALA A 60 10.25 -5.76 -9.32
CA ALA A 60 10.76 -7.07 -8.89
C ALA A 60 12.10 -6.92 -8.15
N GLU A 61 13.02 -6.13 -8.70
CA GLU A 61 14.29 -5.82 -8.04
C GLU A 61 14.08 -5.10 -6.69
N ALA A 62 13.18 -4.11 -6.66
CA ALA A 62 12.82 -3.44 -5.42
C ALA A 62 12.19 -4.40 -4.39
N ALA A 63 11.37 -5.36 -4.82
CA ALA A 63 10.78 -6.36 -3.94
C ALA A 63 11.85 -7.28 -3.33
N GLU A 64 12.84 -7.72 -4.12
CA GLU A 64 13.97 -8.50 -3.63
C GLU A 64 14.84 -7.72 -2.65
N ALA A 65 15.12 -6.43 -2.92
CA ALA A 65 15.83 -5.57 -1.99
C ALA A 65 15.06 -5.40 -0.65
N GLN A 66 13.73 -5.24 -0.72
CA GLN A 66 12.87 -5.21 0.46
C GLN A 66 12.89 -6.52 1.24
N LYS A 67 12.87 -7.66 0.55
CA LYS A 67 12.95 -8.99 1.14
C LYS A 67 14.26 -9.18 1.90
N LYS A 68 15.40 -8.87 1.29
CA LYS A 68 16.72 -8.94 1.93
C LYS A 68 16.81 -8.05 3.16
N MET A 69 16.36 -6.79 3.07
CA MET A 69 16.35 -5.89 4.22
C MET A 69 15.48 -6.44 5.36
N ARG A 70 14.31 -7.03 5.06
CA ARG A 70 13.48 -7.68 6.07
C ARG A 70 14.15 -8.91 6.68
N GLU A 71 14.86 -9.71 5.90
CA GLU A 71 15.60 -10.87 6.39
C GLU A 71 16.73 -10.46 7.34
N GLU A 72 17.53 -9.45 6.97
CA GLU A 72 18.59 -8.86 7.81
C GLU A 72 18.03 -8.38 9.17
N MET A 73 16.88 -7.71 9.11
CA MET A 73 16.16 -7.21 10.27
C MET A 73 15.68 -8.31 11.22
N MET A 74 15.21 -9.43 10.69
CA MET A 74 14.73 -10.56 11.49
C MET A 74 15.90 -11.38 12.06
N ALA A 75 17.03 -11.44 11.35
CA ALA A 75 18.24 -12.15 11.78
C ALA A 75 19.01 -11.41 12.89
N GLY A 76 18.89 -10.08 12.99
CA GLY A 76 19.67 -9.25 13.90
C GLY A 76 19.38 -9.38 15.40
N GLY A 77 18.35 -10.13 15.82
CA GLY A 77 18.09 -10.50 17.22
C GLY A 77 17.80 -9.35 18.21
N GLY A 78 17.81 -8.08 17.79
CA GLY A 78 17.62 -6.90 18.62
C GLY A 78 16.69 -5.85 18.01
N THR A 79 16.40 -4.78 18.77
CA THR A 79 15.58 -3.65 18.28
C THR A 79 16.28 -3.01 17.07
N PRO A 80 15.65 -3.00 15.89
CA PRO A 80 16.29 -2.45 14.71
C PRO A 80 16.53 -0.94 14.84
N ASP A 81 17.72 -0.48 14.40
CA ASP A 81 18.00 0.95 14.28
C ASP A 81 17.02 1.58 13.29
N ARG A 82 16.12 2.40 13.85
CA ARG A 82 15.07 3.07 13.08
C ARG A 82 15.63 4.08 12.09
N ALA A 83 16.72 4.78 12.43
CA ALA A 83 17.33 5.76 11.54
C ALA A 83 17.95 5.06 10.34
N ALA A 84 18.74 4.01 10.57
CA ALA A 84 19.35 3.21 9.50
C ALA A 84 18.30 2.57 8.59
N MET A 85 17.18 2.08 9.15
CA MET A 85 16.06 1.58 8.35
C MET A 85 15.42 2.66 7.46
N MET A 86 15.16 3.83 8.03
CA MET A 86 14.54 4.94 7.30
C MET A 86 15.46 5.40 6.16
N GLU A 87 16.77 5.45 6.38
CA GLU A 87 17.75 5.75 5.35
C GLU A 87 17.76 4.69 4.24
N LYS A 88 17.86 3.39 4.58
CA LYS A 88 17.80 2.29 3.59
C LYS A 88 16.51 2.34 2.76
N MET A 89 15.36 2.57 3.41
CA MET A 89 14.07 2.68 2.72
C MET A 89 14.01 3.90 1.80
N THR A 90 14.54 5.03 2.23
CA THR A 90 14.60 6.26 1.43
C THR A 90 15.46 6.04 0.19
N LYS A 91 16.64 5.45 0.36
CA LYS A 91 17.56 5.14 -0.74
C LYS A 91 16.93 4.21 -1.77
N MET A 92 16.35 3.10 -1.32
CA MET A 92 15.69 2.14 -2.21
C MET A 92 14.49 2.75 -2.96
N THR A 93 13.76 3.66 -2.31
CA THR A 93 12.67 4.41 -2.97
C THR A 93 13.25 5.33 -4.06
N ALA A 94 14.30 6.09 -3.76
CA ALA A 94 14.96 6.98 -4.72
C ALA A 94 15.59 6.22 -5.91
N GLU A 95 16.17 5.05 -5.67
CA GLU A 95 16.71 4.18 -6.72
C GLU A 95 15.60 3.65 -7.63
N THR A 96 14.48 3.20 -7.04
CA THR A 96 13.29 2.77 -7.79
C THR A 96 12.76 3.92 -8.65
N ASP A 97 12.61 5.11 -8.08
CA ASP A 97 12.13 6.30 -8.78
C ASP A 97 13.06 6.69 -9.93
N THR A 98 14.37 6.61 -9.75
CA THR A 98 15.35 6.91 -10.79
C THR A 98 15.21 5.94 -11.96
N LYS A 99 15.08 4.64 -11.69
CA LYS A 99 14.88 3.60 -12.72
C LYS A 99 13.56 3.75 -13.46
N LEU A 100 12.47 4.09 -12.75
CA LEU A 100 11.18 4.38 -13.36
C LEU A 100 11.22 5.65 -14.24
N ASN A 101 11.83 6.73 -13.76
CA ASN A 101 11.96 7.95 -14.56
C ASN A 101 12.80 7.73 -15.84
N ALA A 102 13.77 6.82 -15.82
CA ALA A 102 14.57 6.50 -17.00
C ALA A 102 13.76 5.87 -18.15
N ILE A 103 12.62 5.23 -17.85
CA ILE A 103 11.77 4.58 -18.85
C ILE A 103 10.59 5.45 -19.31
N PHE A 104 10.36 6.60 -18.66
CA PHE A 104 9.23 7.49 -18.92
C PHE A 104 9.52 8.55 -19.98
N THR A 105 8.47 8.94 -20.71
CA THR A 105 8.45 10.18 -21.52
C THR A 105 8.38 11.42 -20.63
N ALA A 106 8.59 12.61 -21.20
CA ALA A 106 8.51 13.86 -20.45
C ALA A 106 7.13 14.10 -19.80
N GLU A 107 6.05 13.76 -20.52
CA GLU A 107 4.68 13.88 -20.01
C GLU A 107 4.43 12.91 -18.84
N GLN A 108 4.88 11.67 -18.97
CA GLN A 108 4.76 10.65 -17.93
C GLN A 108 5.55 11.00 -16.67
N LYS A 109 6.74 11.61 -16.80
CA LYS A 109 7.51 12.14 -15.65
C LYS A 109 6.74 13.21 -14.90
N THR A 110 6.02 14.07 -15.62
CA THR A 110 5.20 15.12 -15.03
C THR A 110 4.03 14.51 -14.26
N ALA A 111 3.29 13.58 -14.88
CA ALA A 111 2.20 12.85 -14.22
C ALA A 111 2.68 12.07 -13.00
N TYR A 112 3.86 11.42 -13.10
CA TYR A 112 4.47 10.69 -12.00
C TYR A 112 4.77 11.61 -10.82
N LYS A 113 5.40 12.76 -11.06
CA LYS A 113 5.71 13.74 -10.02
C LYS A 113 4.45 14.26 -9.35
N THR A 114 3.42 14.61 -10.11
CA THR A 114 2.13 15.05 -9.54
C THR A 114 1.54 13.98 -8.63
N TRP A 115 1.54 12.73 -9.06
CA TRP A 115 1.06 11.63 -8.24
C TRP A 115 1.90 11.45 -6.96
N GLN A 116 3.23 11.57 -7.04
CA GLN A 116 4.09 11.51 -5.85
C GLN A 116 3.78 12.64 -4.85
N ASP A 117 3.57 13.86 -5.33
CA ASP A 117 3.22 15.01 -4.50
C ASP A 117 1.86 14.81 -3.81
N GLU A 118 0.86 14.26 -4.52
CA GLU A 118 -0.45 13.91 -3.95
C GLU A 118 -0.33 12.86 -2.84
N VAL A 119 0.45 11.79 -3.08
CA VAL A 119 0.68 10.73 -2.09
C VAL A 119 1.39 11.30 -0.86
N LYS A 120 2.37 12.19 -1.06
CA LYS A 120 3.07 12.86 0.04
C LYS A 120 2.11 13.74 0.86
N ALA A 121 1.31 14.57 0.20
CA ALA A 121 0.33 15.43 0.85
C ALA A 121 -0.71 14.62 1.64
N ALA A 122 -1.22 13.52 1.05
CA ALA A 122 -2.14 12.61 1.71
C ALA A 122 -1.52 11.96 2.96
N ARG A 123 -0.24 11.54 2.87
CA ARG A 123 0.50 10.99 4.00
C ARG A 123 0.70 12.01 5.11
N GLU A 124 1.09 13.24 4.77
CA GLU A 124 1.26 14.33 5.74
C GLU A 124 -0.06 14.67 6.45
N LYS A 125 -1.16 14.74 5.70
CA LYS A 125 -2.50 14.94 6.27
C LYS A 125 -2.87 13.82 7.24
N ALA A 126 -2.70 12.55 6.84
CA ALA A 126 -2.98 11.41 7.69
C ALA A 126 -2.11 11.39 8.96
N MET A 127 -0.87 11.85 8.88
CA MET A 127 0.02 11.98 10.05
C MET A 127 -0.48 13.07 11.02
N LYS A 128 -0.87 14.24 10.50
CA LYS A 128 -1.44 15.33 11.30
C LYS A 128 -2.74 14.91 12.00
N GLU A 129 -3.62 14.21 11.30
CA GLU A 129 -4.89 13.71 11.85
C GLU A 129 -4.65 12.66 12.96
N ARG A 130 -3.67 11.77 12.80
CA ARG A 130 -3.27 10.82 13.85
C ARG A 130 -2.66 11.51 15.07
N GLN A 131 -1.90 12.58 14.86
CA GLN A 131 -1.32 13.36 15.95
C GLN A 131 -2.39 14.17 16.70
N ALA A 132 -3.39 14.69 16.00
CA ALA A 132 -4.51 15.42 16.59
C ALA A 132 -5.54 14.50 17.28
N GLY A 133 -5.79 13.30 16.75
CA GLY A 133 -6.73 12.32 17.31
C GLY A 133 -6.14 11.38 18.37
N GLY A 134 -4.82 11.38 18.55
CA GLY A 134 -4.09 10.50 19.48
C GLY A 134 -3.88 11.05 20.89
N GLY A 135 -4.43 12.23 21.21
CA GLY A 135 -4.32 12.87 22.53
C GLY A 135 -5.42 12.50 23.53
N GLY A 136 -6.24 11.49 23.24
CA GLY A 136 -7.36 11.08 24.09
C GLY A 136 -7.39 9.59 24.34
N LYS A 137 -6.53 9.11 25.25
CA LYS A 137 -6.76 7.98 26.17
C LYS A 137 -5.64 7.90 27.19
#